data_AF-A0A2V5MVE8-F1
#
_entry.id   AF-A0A2V5MVE8-F1
#
_cell.length_a   1.000
_cell.length_b   1.000
_cell.length_c   1.000
_cell.angle_alpha   90.00
_cell.angle_beta   90.00
_cell.angle_gamma   90.00
#
_symmetry.space_group_name_H-M   'P 1'
#
loop_
_entity.id
_entity.type
_entity.pdbx_description
1 polymer ?
#
loop_
_entity_poly.entity_id
_entity_poly.type
_entity_poly.pdbx_seq_one_letter_code
_entity_poly.pdbx_strand_id
1 'polypeptide(L)'
;MEISERAAQVSPSLTLSIDSKAKAMKAEGIDVCGFGAGEPDFDTPEHIKKAAIKALEAGFTKYTPSAGIPELRQAIAEKLAADNQLNYRAAQVIVSNGAKHSCYNAILATCQPGDEV
;
A
#
# COMPACT_ATOMS: atom_id res chain seq x y z
N MET A 1 -13.61 -28.12 -5.94
CA MET A 1 -12.41 -27.38 -6.40
C MET A 1 -11.61 -27.05 -5.16
N GLU A 2 -10.40 -27.58 -5.05
CA GLU A 2 -9.53 -27.30 -3.89
C GLU A 2 -8.60 -26.13 -4.20
N ILE A 3 -8.40 -25.27 -3.20
CA ILE A 3 -7.43 -24.17 -3.25
C ILE A 3 -6.07 -24.64 -2.76
N SER A 4 -5.00 -23.90 -3.07
CA SER A 4 -3.65 -24.22 -2.57
C SER A 4 -3.58 -24.20 -1.04
N GLU A 5 -2.75 -25.06 -0.43
CA GLU A 5 -2.54 -25.14 1.02
C GLU A 5 -2.19 -23.78 1.65
N ARG A 6 -1.30 -23.02 1.02
CA ARG A 6 -0.92 -21.67 1.48
C ARG A 6 -2.13 -20.74 1.60
N ALA A 7 -3.04 -20.77 0.63
CA ALA A 7 -4.26 -19.97 0.66
C ALA A 7 -5.23 -20.46 1.74
N ALA A 8 -5.32 -21.78 1.94
CA ALA A 8 -6.16 -22.38 2.97
C ALA A 8 -5.71 -22.05 4.40
N GLN A 9 -4.41 -21.77 4.61
CA GLN A 9 -3.85 -21.40 5.92
C GLN A 9 -4.03 -19.92 6.27
N VAL A 10 -4.36 -19.05 5.31
CA VAL A 10 -4.54 -17.61 5.57
C VAL A 10 -5.89 -17.38 6.25
N SER A 11 -5.85 -16.87 7.48
CA SER A 11 -7.06 -16.46 8.19
C SER A 11 -7.65 -15.17 7.61
N PRO A 12 -8.99 -15.03 7.57
CA PRO A 12 -9.63 -13.78 7.16
C PRO A 12 -9.20 -12.60 8.04
N SER A 13 -9.12 -11.40 7.44
CA SER A 13 -8.78 -10.18 8.17
C SER A 13 -9.93 -9.74 9.08
N LEU A 14 -9.68 -9.76 10.39
CA LEU A 14 -10.62 -9.28 11.41
C LEU A 14 -10.89 -7.77 11.30
N THR A 15 -9.89 -6.98 10.92
CA THR A 15 -10.05 -5.53 10.77
C THR A 15 -11.03 -5.18 9.66
N LEU A 16 -10.94 -5.86 8.51
CA LEU A 16 -11.84 -5.64 7.38
C LEU A 16 -13.28 -6.09 7.70
N SER A 17 -13.45 -7.16 8.48
CA SER A 17 -14.78 -7.64 8.84
C SER A 17 -15.50 -6.67 9.79
N ILE A 18 -14.77 -6.06 10.74
CA ILE A 18 -15.31 -5.05 11.65
C ILE A 18 -15.69 -3.77 10.89
N ASP A 19 -14.80 -3.26 10.02
CA ASP A 19 -15.08 -2.07 9.21
C ASP A 19 -16.29 -2.28 8.27
N SER A 20 -16.36 -3.43 7.61
CA SER A 20 -17.48 -3.78 6.73
C SER A 20 -18.81 -3.84 7.49
N LYS A 21 -18.82 -4.41 8.70
CA LYS A 21 -20.01 -4.46 9.56
C LYS A 21 -20.45 -3.06 9.99
N ALA A 22 -19.51 -2.21 10.41
CA ALA A 22 -19.81 -0.83 10.80
C ALA A 22 -20.42 -0.03 9.63
N LYS A 23 -19.86 -0.20 8.41
CA LYS A 23 -20.41 0.41 7.17
C LYS A 23 -21.81 -0.10 6.84
N ALA A 24 -22.07 -1.40 6.98
CA ALA A 24 -23.39 -1.99 6.75
C ALA A 24 -24.44 -1.42 7.74
N MET A 25 -24.12 -1.37 9.03
CA MET A 25 -25.01 -0.81 10.05
C MET A 25 -25.34 0.66 9.80
N LYS A 26 -24.35 1.47 9.38
CA LYS A 26 -24.59 2.86 8.96
C LYS A 26 -25.54 2.95 7.75
N ALA A 27 -25.36 2.07 6.77
CA ALA A 27 -26.22 2.03 5.58
C ALA A 27 -27.67 1.63 5.90
N GLU A 28 -27.87 0.86 6.97
CA GLU A 28 -29.19 0.52 7.53
C GLU A 28 -29.80 1.67 8.38
N GLY A 29 -29.12 2.82 8.50
CA GLY A 29 -29.58 3.98 9.26
C GLY A 29 -29.28 3.91 10.76
N ILE A 30 -28.47 2.95 11.20
CA ILE A 30 -28.03 2.85 12.60
C ILE A 30 -26.92 3.87 12.84
N ASP A 31 -27.06 4.66 13.90
CA ASP A 31 -26.01 5.59 14.34
C ASP A 31 -24.82 4.82 14.94
N VAL A 32 -23.72 4.73 14.18
CA VAL A 32 -22.54 3.96 14.55
C VAL A 32 -21.29 4.85 14.52
N CYS A 33 -20.61 4.96 15.66
CA CYS A 33 -19.27 5.54 15.73
C CYS A 33 -18.22 4.46 15.44
N GLY A 34 -17.69 4.43 14.22
CA GLY A 34 -16.70 3.45 13.80
C GLY A 34 -15.26 3.94 14.04
N PHE A 35 -14.55 3.27 14.95
CA PHE A 35 -13.12 3.52 15.22
C PHE A 35 -12.19 2.42 14.68
N GLY A 36 -12.69 1.59 13.75
CA GLY A 36 -11.96 0.45 13.20
C GLY A 36 -11.23 0.72 11.88
N ALA A 37 -11.53 1.84 11.21
CA ALA A 37 -10.89 2.20 9.95
C ALA A 37 -9.46 2.74 10.21
N GLY A 38 -8.50 2.28 9.41
CA GLY A 38 -7.10 2.71 9.47
C GLY A 38 -6.72 3.75 8.43
N GLU A 39 -7.70 4.37 7.77
CA GLU A 39 -7.48 5.44 6.79
C GLU A 39 -7.88 6.80 7.39
N PRO A 40 -7.13 7.87 7.11
CA PRO A 40 -7.51 9.22 7.54
C PRO A 40 -8.85 9.65 6.92
N ASP A 41 -9.55 10.53 7.63
CA ASP A 41 -10.77 11.20 7.17
C ASP A 41 -10.49 12.36 6.19
N PHE A 42 -9.27 12.88 6.19
CA PHE A 42 -8.84 13.92 5.26
C PHE A 42 -8.72 13.38 3.82
N ASP A 43 -9.11 14.23 2.88
CA ASP A 43 -8.91 13.98 1.46
C ASP A 43 -7.43 14.13 1.06
N THR A 44 -7.06 13.59 -0.10
CA THR A 44 -5.74 13.76 -0.69
C THR A 44 -5.45 15.24 -0.95
N PRO A 45 -4.29 15.77 -0.54
CA PRO A 45 -3.91 17.16 -0.78
C PRO A 45 -4.03 17.59 -2.26
N GLU A 46 -4.54 18.80 -2.49
CA GLU A 46 -4.93 19.28 -3.82
C GLU A 46 -3.78 19.26 -4.85
N HIS A 47 -2.55 19.55 -4.43
CA HIS A 47 -1.38 19.53 -5.30
C HIS A 47 -1.06 18.12 -5.81
N ILE A 48 -1.35 17.07 -5.03
CA ILE A 48 -1.16 15.67 -5.42
C ILE A 48 -2.21 15.27 -6.45
N LYS A 49 -3.49 15.65 -6.23
CA LYS A 49 -4.57 15.44 -7.20
C LYS A 49 -4.25 16.09 -8.55
N LYS A 50 -3.80 17.34 -8.53
CA LYS A 50 -3.39 18.07 -9.74
C LYS A 50 -2.23 17.40 -10.47
N ALA A 51 -1.24 16.87 -9.75
CA ALA A 51 -0.13 16.13 -10.36
C ALA A 51 -0.63 14.84 -11.07
N ALA A 52 -1.57 14.11 -10.46
CA ALA A 52 -2.18 12.94 -11.07
C ALA A 52 -3.01 13.29 -12.32
N ILE A 53 -3.82 14.36 -12.26
CA ILE A 53 -4.58 14.85 -13.41
C ILE A 53 -3.63 15.22 -14.56
N LYS A 54 -2.57 15.97 -14.27
CA LYS A 54 -1.57 16.36 -15.28
C LYS A 54 -0.90 15.14 -15.91
N ALA A 55 -0.58 14.12 -15.13
CA ALA A 55 0.02 12.89 -15.64
C ALA A 55 -0.94 12.16 -16.60
N LEU A 56 -2.24 12.11 -16.27
CA LEU A 56 -3.27 11.55 -17.14
C LEU A 56 -3.43 12.35 -18.44
N GLU A 57 -3.51 13.68 -18.36
CA GLU A 57 -3.60 14.58 -19.52
C GLU A 57 -2.39 14.45 -20.44
N ALA A 58 -1.20 14.25 -19.87
CA ALA A 58 0.04 14.02 -20.61
C ALA A 58 0.16 12.60 -21.20
N GLY A 59 -0.84 11.73 -21.00
CA GLY A 59 -0.85 10.37 -21.52
C GLY A 59 0.11 9.42 -20.78
N PHE A 60 0.52 9.75 -19.55
CA PHE A 60 1.42 8.94 -18.72
C PHE A 60 0.72 7.68 -18.17
N THR A 61 0.38 6.77 -19.07
CA THR A 61 -0.51 5.60 -18.83
C THR A 61 0.10 4.28 -19.30
N LYS A 62 1.38 4.29 -19.70
CA LYS A 62 2.10 3.12 -20.19
C LYS A 62 2.89 2.46 -19.08
N TYR A 63 3.47 1.31 -19.38
CA TYR A 63 4.32 0.60 -18.43
C TYR A 63 5.45 1.48 -17.91
N THR A 64 5.71 1.35 -16.61
CA THR A 64 6.87 1.91 -15.94
C THR A 64 7.88 0.78 -15.69
N PRO A 65 9.16 1.10 -15.39
CA PRO A 65 10.11 0.08 -14.96
C PRO A 65 9.57 -0.66 -13.73
N SER A 66 9.84 -1.96 -13.61
CA SER A 66 9.30 -2.79 -12.51
C SER A 66 9.67 -2.30 -11.11
N ALA A 67 10.80 -1.60 -10.96
CA ALA A 67 11.23 -1.02 -9.69
C ALA A 67 10.56 0.34 -9.37
N GLY A 68 9.79 0.91 -10.31
CA GLY A 68 9.23 2.26 -10.26
C GLY A 68 9.97 3.25 -11.17
N ILE A 69 9.32 4.39 -11.44
CA ILE A 69 9.89 5.47 -12.24
C ILE A 69 11.13 6.07 -11.55
N PRO A 70 12.20 6.42 -12.29
CA PRO A 70 13.45 6.92 -11.71
C PRO A 70 13.26 8.13 -10.77
N GLU A 71 12.38 9.06 -11.15
CA GLU A 71 12.13 10.31 -10.43
C GLU A 71 11.53 10.06 -9.06
N LEU A 72 10.58 9.12 -8.94
CA LEU A 72 9.96 8.76 -7.66
C LEU A 72 10.96 8.03 -6.75
N ARG A 73 11.78 7.13 -7.31
CA ARG A 73 12.80 6.40 -6.54
C ARG A 73 13.85 7.35 -5.96
N GLN A 74 14.26 8.34 -6.74
CA GLN A 74 15.18 9.38 -6.30
C GLN A 74 14.53 10.24 -5.19
N ALA A 75 13.29 10.70 -5.38
CA ALA A 75 12.57 11.49 -4.38
C ALA A 75 12.38 10.74 -3.04
N ILE A 76 12.11 9.42 -3.08
CA ILE A 76 12.01 8.60 -1.87
C ILE A 76 13.37 8.51 -1.15
N ALA A 77 14.47 8.30 -1.89
CA ALA A 77 15.81 8.24 -1.31
C ALA A 77 16.20 9.57 -0.64
N GLU A 78 15.90 10.70 -1.28
CA GLU A 78 16.12 12.04 -0.73
C GLU A 78 15.27 12.30 0.52
N LYS A 79 13.99 11.90 0.50
CA LYS A 79 13.09 11.99 1.66
C LYS A 79 13.61 11.18 2.85
N LEU A 80 14.12 9.97 2.61
CA LEU A 80 14.70 9.13 3.66
C LEU A 80 15.98 9.74 4.24
N ALA A 81 16.81 10.39 3.42
CA ALA A 81 17.98 11.11 3.90
C ALA A 81 17.58 12.33 4.75
N ALA A 82 16.64 13.14 4.27
CA ALA A 82 16.22 14.38 4.94
C ALA A 82 15.47 14.14 6.25
N ASP A 83 14.46 13.26 6.23
CA ASP A 83 13.55 13.08 7.38
C ASP A 83 14.05 12.01 8.35
N ASN A 84 14.81 11.04 7.85
CA ASN A 84 15.17 9.84 8.60
C ASN A 84 16.69 9.66 8.75
N GLN A 85 17.51 10.53 8.15
CA GLN A 85 18.99 10.42 8.17
C GLN A 85 19.51 9.11 7.57
N LEU A 86 18.75 8.52 6.65
CA LEU A 86 19.07 7.26 5.97
C LEU A 86 19.54 7.51 4.53
N ASN A 87 20.81 7.23 4.26
CA ASN A 87 21.41 7.45 2.95
C ASN A 87 21.27 6.21 2.06
N TYR A 88 20.26 6.20 1.17
CA TYR A 88 20.08 5.17 0.17
C TYR A 88 20.33 5.70 -1.25
N ARG A 89 20.81 4.84 -2.15
CA ARG A 89 20.80 5.13 -3.59
C ARG A 89 19.39 4.86 -4.13
N ALA A 90 18.96 5.59 -5.16
CA ALA A 90 17.71 5.28 -5.87
C ALA A 90 17.63 3.81 -6.33
N ALA A 91 18.78 3.20 -6.68
CA ALA A 91 18.91 1.79 -7.02
C ALA A 91 18.47 0.82 -5.90
N GLN A 92 18.46 1.26 -4.64
CA GLN A 92 18.06 0.50 -3.45
C GLN A 92 16.59 0.75 -3.06
N VAL A 93 15.86 1.58 -3.82
CA VAL A 93 14.42 1.83 -3.61
C VAL A 93 13.61 1.05 -4.66
N ILE A 94 12.55 0.39 -4.21
CA ILE A 94 11.55 -0.30 -5.06
C ILE A 94 10.17 0.26 -4.70
N VAL A 95 9.44 0.74 -5.70
CA VAL A 95 8.05 1.21 -5.54
C VAL A 95 7.10 0.02 -5.69
N SER A 96 6.10 -0.06 -4.82
CA SER A 96 5.09 -1.13 -4.82
C SER A 96 3.68 -0.56 -4.65
N ASN A 97 2.66 -1.40 -4.83
CA ASN A 97 1.25 -1.05 -4.63
C ASN A 97 0.91 -0.97 -3.14
N GLY A 98 1.38 0.09 -2.50
CA GLY A 98 1.26 0.30 -1.05
C GLY A 98 2.18 -0.59 -0.22
N ALA A 99 2.28 -0.26 1.07
CA ALA A 99 3.22 -0.91 2.00
C ALA A 99 2.98 -2.42 2.17
N LYS A 100 1.72 -2.86 2.08
CA LYS A 100 1.37 -4.29 2.19
C LYS A 100 2.06 -5.15 1.13
N HIS A 101 2.16 -4.64 -0.11
CA HIS A 101 2.87 -5.33 -1.19
C HIS A 101 4.39 -5.32 -0.93
N SER A 102 4.95 -4.23 -0.43
CA SER A 102 6.38 -4.19 -0.06
C SER A 102 6.72 -5.22 1.03
N CYS A 103 5.91 -5.32 2.09
CA CYS A 103 6.11 -6.33 3.14
C CYS A 103 5.96 -7.75 2.58
N TYR A 104 4.94 -7.99 1.75
CA TYR A 104 4.75 -9.29 1.12
C TYR A 104 5.97 -9.71 0.30
N ASN A 105 6.50 -8.82 -0.53
CA ASN A 105 7.68 -9.09 -1.34
C ASN A 105 8.93 -9.33 -0.48
N ALA A 106 9.09 -8.58 0.61
CA ALA A 106 10.21 -8.78 1.53
C ALA A 106 10.19 -10.21 2.10
N ILE A 107 9.07 -10.61 2.71
CA ILE A 107 8.92 -11.96 3.29
C ILE A 107 9.07 -13.04 2.21
N LEU A 108 8.40 -12.88 1.07
CA LEU A 108 8.46 -13.88 -0.01
C LEU A 108 9.88 -14.03 -0.59
N ALA A 109 10.67 -12.95 -0.61
CA ALA A 109 12.03 -12.96 -1.14
C ALA A 109 13.07 -13.48 -0.14
N THR A 110 12.80 -13.41 1.16
CA THR A 110 13.81 -13.71 2.20
C THR A 110 13.52 -14.96 3.01
N CYS A 111 12.28 -15.43 3.07
CA CYS A 111 11.89 -16.55 3.93
C CYS A 111 11.61 -17.83 3.13
N GLN A 112 12.04 -18.97 3.68
CA GLN A 112 11.82 -20.32 3.18
C GLN A 112 10.93 -21.14 4.13
N PRO A 113 10.36 -22.28 3.68
CA PRO A 113 9.65 -23.19 4.56
C PRO A 113 10.53 -23.63 5.75
N GLY A 114 10.05 -23.38 6.97
CA GLY A 114 10.76 -23.69 8.21
C GLY A 114 11.52 -22.52 8.83
N ASP A 115 11.66 -21.39 8.12
CA ASP A 115 12.21 -20.17 8.71
C ASP A 115 11.23 -19.54 9.71
N GLU A 116 11.79 -18.97 10.78
CA GLU A 116 11.04 -18.23 11.81
C GLU A 116 11.17 -16.71 11.58
N VAL A 117 10.07 -15.97 11.75
CA VAL A 117 9.96 -14.51 11.56
C VAL A 117 9.41 -13.85 12.81
#